data_AF-A0A679FJG0-F1
#
_entry.id   AF-A0A679FJG0-F1
#
_cell.length_a   1.000
_cell.length_b   1.000
_cell.length_c   1.000
_cell.angle_alpha   90.00
_cell.angle_beta   90.00
_cell.angle_gamma   90.00
#
_symmetry.space_group_name_H-M   'P 1'
#
loop_
_entity.id
_entity.type
_entity.pdbx_description
1 polymer ?
#
loop_
_entity_poly.entity_id
_entity_poly.type
_entity_poly.pdbx_seq_one_letter_code
_entity_poly.pdbx_strand_id
1 'polypeptide(L)' 'MAESELGVLSSQCLARRIADKAALVTQVKAWVAVRNKHNAKADWQFTTDDARVKLKRLYPSL' A
#
# COMPACT_ATOMS: atom_id res chain seq x y z
N MET A 1 -0.15 4.60 -7.67
CA MET A 1 0.27 3.88 -6.45
C MET A 1 -0.95 3.82 -5.56
N ALA A 2 -1.57 2.64 -5.43
CA ALA A 2 -2.79 2.49 -4.63
C ALA A 2 -2.47 2.80 -3.16
N GLU A 3 -3.42 3.33 -2.40
CA GLU A 3 -3.25 3.71 -0.97
C GLU A 3 -2.70 2.55 -0.12
N SER A 4 -3.03 1.30 -0.48
CA SER A 4 -2.50 0.09 0.15
C SER A 4 -0.97 0.01 0.13
N GLU A 5 -0.32 0.51 -0.92
CA GLU A 5 1.14 0.51 -1.05
C GLU A 5 1.82 1.47 -0.07
N LEU A 6 1.13 2.57 0.28
CA LEU A 6 1.62 3.51 1.30
C LEU A 6 1.54 2.90 2.70
N GLY A 7 0.52 2.10 2.99
CA GLY A 7 0.42 1.34 4.24
C GLY A 7 1.56 0.33 4.40
N VAL A 8 1.89 -0.42 3.34
CA VAL A 8 3.00 -1.38 3.37
C VAL A 8 4.34 -0.66 3.49
N LEU A 9 4.55 0.45 2.78
CA LEU A 9 5.74 1.29 2.93
C LEU A 9 5.87 1.78 4.38
N SER A 10 4.77 2.22 4.98
CA SER A 10 4.75 2.70 6.37
C SER A 10 5.20 1.59 7.34
N SER A 11 4.63 0.40 7.21
CA SER A 11 4.92 -0.72 8.12
C SER A 11 6.30 -1.35 7.89
N GLN A 12 6.78 -1.41 6.64
CA GLN A 12 8.03 -2.11 6.32
C GLN A 12 9.26 -1.20 6.29
N CYS A 13 9.11 0.06 5.90
CA CYS A 13 10.24 0.98 5.69
C CYS A 13 10.23 2.13 6.70
N LEU A 14 9.05 2.64 7.06
CA LEU A 14 8.91 3.85 7.88
C LEU A 14 8.48 3.59 9.32
N ALA A 15 8.51 2.34 9.80
CA ALA A 15 8.15 1.95 11.17
C ALA A 15 9.11 2.50 12.25
N ARG A 16 10.11 3.29 11.84
CA ARG A 16 11.10 3.94 12.69
C ARG A 16 11.24 5.40 12.31
N ARG A 17 11.64 6.23 13.29
CA ARG A 17 11.93 7.64 13.03
C ARG A 17 13.16 7.77 12.13
N ILE A 18 13.01 8.54 11.05
CA ILE A 18 14.09 8.95 10.15
C ILE A 18 14.21 10.47 10.29
N ALA A 19 15.33 10.94 10.83
CA ALA A 19 15.50 12.35 11.19
C ALA A 19 15.75 13.26 9.97
N ASP A 20 16.32 12.71 8.90
CA ASP A 20 16.75 13.46 7.73
C ASP A 20 15.97 13.09 6.46
N LYS A 21 15.64 14.09 5.66
CA LYS A 21 14.88 13.92 4.41
C LYS A 21 15.67 13.15 3.35
N ALA A 22 16.98 13.37 3.24
CA ALA A 22 17.81 12.64 2.26
C ALA A 22 17.94 11.16 2.63
N ALA A 23 18.06 10.85 3.92
CA ALA A 23 18.02 9.49 4.45
C ALA A 23 16.67 8.81 4.19
N LEU A 24 15.56 9.53 4.34
CA LEU A 24 14.21 9.05 4.02
C LEU A 24 14.09 8.70 2.53
N VAL A 25 14.50 9.61 1.64
CA VAL A 25 14.44 9.39 0.19
C VAL A 25 15.27 8.19 -0.23
N THR A 26 16.47 8.03 0.33
CA THR A 26 17.36 6.90 0.02
C THR A 26 16.72 5.57 0.41
N GLN A 27 16.09 5.49 1.59
CA GLN A 27 15.45 4.26 2.04
C GLN A 27 14.19 3.91 1.24
N VAL A 28 13.35 4.90 0.93
CA VAL A 28 12.17 4.68 0.08
C VAL A 28 12.60 4.18 -1.30
N LYS A 29 13.65 4.77 -1.90
CA LYS A 29 14.19 4.31 -3.19
C LYS A 29 14.69 2.88 -3.13
N ALA A 30 15.44 2.51 -2.09
CA ALA A 30 15.93 1.15 -1.90
C ALA A 30 14.78 0.15 -1.73
N TRP A 31 13.77 0.50 -0.92
CA TRP A 31 12.60 -0.34 -0.69
C TRP A 31 11.78 -0.55 -1.98
N VAL A 32 11.56 0.51 -2.76
CA VAL A 32 10.87 0.41 -4.07
C VAL A 32 11.66 -0.48 -5.03
N ALA A 33 12.98 -0.34 -5.10
CA ALA A 33 13.82 -1.16 -5.96
C ALA A 33 13.74 -2.65 -5.58
N VAL A 34 13.75 -2.97 -4.29
CA VAL A 34 13.58 -4.35 -3.79
C VAL A 34 12.20 -4.90 -4.17
N ARG A 35 11.11 -4.16 -3.90
CA ARG A 35 9.77 -4.64 -4.25
C ARG A 35 9.57 -4.84 -5.74
N ASN A 36 10.09 -3.93 -6.55
CA ASN A 36 10.01 -4.04 -8.01
C ASN A 36 10.82 -5.24 -8.51
N LYS A 37 12.01 -5.49 -7.96
CA LYS A 37 12.82 -6.67 -8.30
C LYS A 37 12.11 -7.97 -7.96
N HIS A 38 11.39 -8.02 -6.84
CA HIS A 38 10.63 -9.19 -6.42
C HIS A 38 9.23 -9.29 -7.05
N ASN A 39 8.85 -8.36 -7.94
CA ASN A 39 7.49 -8.25 -8.49
C ASN A 39 6.44 -8.40 -7.39
N ALA A 40 6.66 -7.75 -6.25
CA ALA A 40 5.80 -7.84 -5.08
C ALA A 40 4.44 -7.21 -5.42
N LYS A 41 3.51 -8.06 -5.87
CA LYS A 41 2.15 -7.68 -6.24
C LYS A 41 1.39 -7.27 -4.97
N ALA A 42 0.60 -6.21 -5.09
CA ALA A 42 -0.45 -5.96 -4.12
C ALA A 42 -1.42 -7.15 -4.16
N ASP A 43 -1.49 -7.92 -3.08
CA ASP A 43 -2.51 -8.94 -2.92
C ASP A 43 -3.84 -8.22 -2.62
N TRP A 44 -4.57 -7.92 -3.69
CA TRP A 44 -5.86 -7.24 -3.63
C TRP A 44 -6.92 -8.24 -3.21
N GLN A 45 -7.24 -8.25 -1.91
CA GLN A 45 -8.29 -9.11 -1.35
C GLN A 45 -9.67 -8.44 -1.33
N PHE A 46 -9.80 -7.18 -1.77
CA PHE A 46 -11.09 -6.50 -1.82
C PHE A 46 -11.78 -6.78 -3.15
N THR A 47 -12.60 -7.82 -3.19
CA THR A 47 -13.35 -8.20 -4.38
C THR A 47 -14.56 -7.29 -4.61
N THR A 48 -15.11 -7.29 -5.82
CA THR A 48 -16.38 -6.60 -6.12
C THR A 48 -17.52 -7.12 -5.24
N ASP A 49 -17.51 -8.41 -4.89
CA ASP A 49 -18.50 -9.01 -4.01
C ASP A 49 -18.36 -8.49 -2.57
N ASP A 50 -17.13 -8.41 -2.04
CA ASP A 50 -16.85 -7.81 -0.73
C ASP A 50 -17.26 -6.33 -0.70
N ALA A 51 -17.04 -5.61 -1.81
CA ALA A 51 -17.44 -4.22 -1.95
C ALA A 51 -18.96 -4.05 -1.88
N ARG A 52 -19.74 -4.92 -2.52
CA ARG A 52 -21.22 -4.88 -2.48
C ARG A 52 -21.76 -5.11 -1.07
N VAL A 53 -21.13 -5.98 -0.29
CA VAL A 53 -21.52 -6.22 1.11
C VAL A 53 -21.15 -5.02 1.98
N LYS A 54 -19.89 -4.56 1.90
CA LYS A 54 -19.35 -3.52 2.79
C LYS A 54 -19.89 -2.12 2.47
N LEU A 55 -20.20 -1.84 1.20
CA LEU A 55 -20.73 -0.57 0.69
C LEU A 55 -22.20 -0.65 0.28
N LYS A 56 -22.95 -1.62 0.82
CA LYS A 56 -24.40 -1.81 0.62
C LYS A 56 -25.22 -0.50 0.58
N ARG A 57 -24.88 0.47 1.44
CA ARG A 57 -25.60 1.75 1.53
C ARG A 57 -25.42 2.62 0.27
N LEU A 58 -24.28 2.48 -0.40
CA LEU A 58 -23.92 3.26 -1.60
C LEU A 58 -24.36 2.56 -2.90
N TYR A 59 -24.59 1.25 -2.85
CA TYR A 59 -25.08 0.46 -3.97
C TYR A 59 -26.43 -0.19 -3.60
N PRO A 60 -27.52 0.60 -3.50
CA PRO A 60 -28.84 0.00 -3.41
C PRO A 60 -29.05 -0.88 -4.65
N SER A 61 -29.60 -2.08 -4.43
CA SER A 61 -29.86 -3.06 -5.47
C SER A 61 -30.63 -2.43 -6.64
N LEU A 62 -30.08 -2.55 -7.85
CA LEU A 62 -30.80 -2.27 -9.11
C LEU A 62 -32.06 -3.13 -9.20
#